data_AF-A0A257P8N0-F1
#
_entry.id   AF-A0A257P8N0-F1
#
_cell.length_a   1.000
_cell.length_b   1.000
_cell.length_c   1.000
_cell.angle_alpha   90.00
_cell.angle_beta   90.00
_cell.angle_gamma   90.00
#
_symmetry.space_group_name_H-M   'P 1'
#
loop_
_entity.id
_entity.type
_entity.pdbx_description
1 polymer ?
#
loop_
_entity_poly.entity_id
_entity_poly.type
_entity_poly.pdbx_seq_one_letter_code
_entity_poly.pdbx_strand_id
1 'polypeptide(L)'
;MIDTRVWPAPPEVFKQTNVLIHLINGMLLAGLSHALARGFGLAPKRAAWVAVLAAGFWLLHPFWVGTTLYIIQRMAMLAALFVFAGLWAYVHGRLQLAAGRTVSGYVWMSTGLGLGTLLAVLSKENGALLPLLAWVIEAFVFDADNRALDRHGQRFIWWRRVFIVLPGAVLLAYLAYQLPLLFSGQTYGRDFTPWARLLTETRIVWGYLGDLWLPSLHDGGLFNDDIRISTSVFTPLSTLFATLGIFGLIALAALSRLSKTPWLRAVGLAIAFYFVGQLLESTWLPLELMFEHRNYLPAGLMFLPLALFLVQKTDVHHRWPVWVAVAILSVFALLSLKRADVWGKPFAQALSWASQHPDSARAQSYLANFWEQTGNYSEAERLLDRAFAEHPDDLLVLANRAFVACDMNSAPAGLQSALRN
;
A
#
# COMPACT_ATOMS: atom_id res chain seq x y z
N MET A 1 4.75 22.12 12.57
CA MET A 1 5.01 21.12 11.52
C MET A 1 6.05 21.70 10.54
N ILE A 2 6.57 20.91 9.60
CA ILE A 2 7.53 21.37 8.58
C ILE A 2 6.93 22.50 7.72
N ASP A 3 5.63 22.39 7.37
CA ASP A 3 5.00 23.32 6.42
C ASP A 3 4.35 24.54 7.08
N THR A 4 3.86 24.42 8.32
CA THR A 4 3.22 25.53 9.04
C THR A 4 3.22 25.32 10.56
N ARG A 5 3.01 26.43 11.27
CA ARG A 5 2.77 26.49 12.73
C ARG A 5 1.41 27.11 13.09
N VAL A 6 0.60 27.48 12.09
CA VAL A 6 -0.70 28.17 12.27
C VAL A 6 -1.80 27.45 11.48
N TRP A 7 -3.05 27.53 11.96
CA TRP A 7 -4.24 26.93 11.35
C TRP A 7 -5.38 27.98 11.23
N PRO A 8 -6.16 28.01 10.14
CA PRO A 8 -6.04 27.18 8.94
C PRO A 8 -4.83 27.57 8.07
N ALA A 9 -4.28 26.60 7.34
CA ALA A 9 -3.15 26.81 6.43
C ALA A 9 -3.49 26.36 5.00
N PRO A 10 -2.92 27.01 3.96
CA PRO A 10 -3.15 26.62 2.59
C PRO A 10 -2.72 25.15 2.33
N PRO A 11 -3.58 24.30 1.75
CA PRO A 11 -3.29 22.88 1.55
C PRO A 11 -2.17 22.61 0.52
N GLU A 12 -1.85 23.58 -0.34
CA GLU A 12 -0.89 23.45 -1.43
C GLU A 12 0.52 23.12 -0.93
N VAL A 13 0.96 23.79 0.14
CA VAL A 13 2.31 23.60 0.70
C VAL A 13 2.49 22.17 1.21
N PHE A 14 1.47 21.62 1.85
CA PHE A 14 1.50 20.23 2.32
C PHE A 14 1.55 19.21 1.18
N LYS A 15 0.81 19.47 0.09
CA LYS A 15 0.80 18.62 -1.10
C LYS A 15 2.15 18.66 -1.81
N GLN A 16 2.79 19.83 -1.93
CA GLN A 16 4.13 19.97 -2.51
C GLN A 16 5.18 19.15 -1.74
N THR A 17 5.18 19.25 -0.40
CA THR A 17 6.07 18.45 0.45
C THR A 17 5.82 16.94 0.27
N ASN A 18 4.56 16.52 0.18
CA ASN A 18 4.23 15.11 -0.07
C ASN A 18 4.73 14.63 -1.44
N VAL A 19 4.56 15.43 -2.50
CA VAL A 19 5.08 15.11 -3.84
C VAL A 19 6.62 15.03 -3.83
N LEU A 20 7.30 15.93 -3.11
CA LEU A 20 8.76 15.85 -2.98
C LEU A 20 9.19 14.56 -2.29
N ILE A 21 8.53 14.16 -1.19
CA ILE A 21 8.81 12.89 -0.51
C ILE A 21 8.55 11.71 -1.46
N HIS A 22 7.48 11.76 -2.26
CA HIS A 22 7.17 10.75 -3.26
C HIS A 22 8.27 10.60 -4.33
N LEU A 23 8.81 11.71 -4.83
CA LEU A 23 9.93 11.69 -5.78
C LEU A 23 11.21 11.11 -5.14
N ILE A 24 11.50 11.47 -3.89
CA ILE A 24 12.64 10.90 -3.13
C ILE A 24 12.46 9.38 -2.96
N ASN A 25 11.25 8.92 -2.66
CA ASN A 25 10.94 7.49 -2.60
C ASN A 25 11.21 6.79 -3.94
N GLY A 26 10.82 7.39 -5.07
CA GLY A 26 11.16 6.86 -6.39
C GLY A 26 12.66 6.77 -6.64
N MET A 27 13.44 7.77 -6.22
CA MET A 27 14.91 7.75 -6.33
C MET A 27 15.54 6.64 -5.48
N LEU A 28 15.08 6.47 -4.23
CA LEU A 28 15.53 5.39 -3.36
C LEU A 28 15.16 4.02 -3.93
N LEU A 29 13.96 3.89 -4.48
CA LEU A 29 13.49 2.67 -5.11
C LEU A 29 14.29 2.33 -6.38
N ALA A 30 14.71 3.34 -7.16
CA ALA A 30 15.64 3.15 -8.27
C ALA A 30 16.99 2.63 -7.77
N GLY A 31 17.55 3.22 -6.72
CA GLY A 31 18.78 2.76 -6.07
C GLY A 31 18.68 1.31 -5.59
N LEU A 32 17.59 0.97 -4.89
CA LEU A 32 17.30 -0.38 -4.42
C LEU A 32 17.17 -1.37 -5.59
N SER A 33 16.39 -1.02 -6.62
CA SER A 33 16.16 -1.86 -7.79
C SER A 33 17.43 -2.07 -8.63
N HIS A 34 18.30 -1.06 -8.73
CA HIS A 34 19.64 -1.22 -9.30
C HIS A 34 20.44 -2.25 -8.52
N ALA A 35 20.51 -2.10 -7.20
CA ALA A 35 21.28 -2.99 -6.33
C ALA A 35 20.73 -4.43 -6.35
N LEU A 36 19.40 -4.61 -6.38
CA LEU A 36 18.76 -5.91 -6.51
C LEU A 36 19.06 -6.55 -7.87
N ALA A 37 18.99 -5.79 -8.97
CA ALA A 37 19.37 -6.28 -10.30
C ALA A 37 20.84 -6.73 -10.36
N ARG A 38 21.74 -6.01 -9.68
CA ARG A 38 23.14 -6.44 -9.49
C ARG A 38 23.23 -7.72 -8.65
N GLY A 39 22.43 -7.85 -7.60
CA GLY A 39 22.31 -9.06 -6.79
C GLY A 39 21.82 -10.27 -7.59
N PHE A 40 20.95 -10.06 -8.58
CA PHE A 40 20.54 -11.07 -9.56
C PHE A 40 21.59 -11.35 -10.67
N GLY A 41 22.75 -10.71 -10.62
CA GLY A 41 23.87 -10.97 -11.54
C GLY A 41 23.85 -10.18 -12.85
N LEU A 42 22.98 -9.18 -13.02
CA LEU A 42 22.96 -8.37 -14.24
C LEU A 42 24.16 -7.42 -14.30
N ALA A 43 24.69 -7.18 -15.52
CA ALA A 43 25.72 -6.17 -15.77
C ALA A 43 25.26 -4.75 -15.39
N PRO A 44 26.18 -3.82 -15.02
CA PRO A 44 25.82 -2.51 -14.45
C PRO A 44 24.87 -1.70 -15.33
N LYS A 45 25.10 -1.68 -16.64
CA LYS A 45 24.26 -0.96 -17.61
C LYS A 45 22.83 -1.52 -17.68
N ARG A 46 22.67 -2.85 -17.65
CA ARG A 46 21.34 -3.49 -17.63
C ARG A 46 20.64 -3.25 -16.29
N ALA A 47 21.37 -3.33 -15.18
CA ALA A 47 20.84 -3.03 -13.85
C ALA A 47 20.35 -1.57 -13.73
N ALA A 48 21.03 -0.60 -14.36
CA ALA A 48 20.57 0.79 -14.41
C ALA A 48 19.23 0.94 -15.15
N TRP A 49 19.03 0.24 -16.27
CA TRP A 49 17.74 0.26 -16.97
C TRP A 49 16.63 -0.42 -16.18
N VAL A 50 16.92 -1.51 -15.47
CA VAL A 50 15.96 -2.14 -14.55
C VAL A 50 15.53 -1.16 -13.46
N ALA A 51 16.47 -0.40 -12.90
CA ALA A 51 16.18 0.62 -11.90
C ALA A 51 15.25 1.71 -12.42
N VAL A 52 15.56 2.27 -13.59
CA VAL A 52 14.74 3.31 -14.22
C VAL A 52 13.33 2.80 -14.50
N LEU A 53 13.19 1.59 -15.05
CA LEU A 53 11.88 1.02 -15.36
C LEU A 53 11.08 0.65 -14.10
N ALA A 54 11.67 -0.08 -13.15
CA ALA A 54 10.95 -0.50 -11.95
C ALA A 54 10.50 0.70 -11.11
N ALA A 55 11.38 1.67 -10.90
CA ALA A 55 11.03 2.89 -10.19
C ALA A 55 10.10 3.79 -10.99
N GLY A 56 10.25 3.88 -12.32
CA GLY A 56 9.38 4.66 -13.18
C GLY A 56 7.95 4.13 -13.22
N PHE A 57 7.79 2.80 -13.35
CA PHE A 57 6.47 2.14 -13.28
C PHE A 57 5.80 2.39 -11.93
N TRP A 58 6.56 2.28 -10.83
CA TRP A 58 6.01 2.57 -9.50
C TRP A 58 5.69 4.06 -9.35
N LEU A 59 6.64 4.96 -9.61
CA LEU A 59 6.50 6.41 -9.37
C LEU A 59 5.35 7.03 -10.18
N LEU A 60 5.15 6.60 -11.42
CA LEU A 60 4.08 7.12 -12.27
C LEU A 60 2.73 6.42 -12.07
N HIS A 61 2.64 5.43 -11.20
CA HIS A 61 1.43 4.64 -11.05
C HIS A 61 0.25 5.46 -10.46
N PRO A 62 -0.95 5.42 -11.07
CA PRO A 62 -2.11 6.24 -10.65
C PRO A 62 -2.63 5.94 -9.25
N PHE A 63 -2.27 4.79 -8.69
CA PHE A 63 -2.68 4.36 -7.34
C PHE A 63 -2.07 5.21 -6.21
N TRP A 64 -1.03 6.00 -6.48
CA TRP A 64 -0.40 6.83 -5.46
C TRP A 64 -1.00 8.23 -5.32
N VAL A 65 -1.92 8.62 -6.21
CA VAL A 65 -2.53 9.96 -6.17
C VAL A 65 -3.23 10.18 -4.84
N GLY A 66 -4.01 9.22 -4.35
CA GLY A 66 -4.66 9.30 -3.05
C GLY A 66 -3.70 9.26 -1.85
N THR A 67 -2.47 8.76 -2.01
CA THR A 67 -1.46 8.76 -0.95
C THR A 67 -0.66 10.07 -0.91
N THR A 68 -0.43 10.66 -2.08
CA THR A 68 0.41 11.85 -2.25
C THR A 68 -0.39 13.14 -2.04
N LEU A 69 -1.60 13.22 -2.59
CA LEU A 69 -2.43 14.41 -2.54
C LEU A 69 -3.30 14.50 -1.28
N TYR A 70 -3.50 13.38 -0.57
CA TYR A 70 -4.14 13.39 0.75
C TYR A 70 -3.12 13.69 1.85
N ILE A 71 -3.24 14.87 2.45
CA ILE A 71 -2.24 15.43 3.38
C ILE A 71 -1.94 14.48 4.56
N ILE A 72 -2.95 13.77 5.06
CA ILE A 72 -2.84 12.90 6.24
C ILE A 72 -1.88 11.72 6.02
N GLN A 73 -1.69 11.26 4.78
CA GLN A 73 -0.90 10.05 4.50
C GLN A 73 0.60 10.26 4.38
N ARG A 74 1.12 11.40 4.86
CA ARG A 74 2.56 11.67 4.93
C ARG A 74 3.32 10.62 5.74
N MET A 75 2.72 10.11 6.82
CA MET A 75 3.30 9.04 7.64
C MET A 75 3.65 7.79 6.83
N ALA A 76 2.78 7.40 5.88
CA ALA A 76 3.02 6.24 5.01
C ALA A 76 4.19 6.48 4.04
N MET A 77 4.29 7.69 3.48
CA MET A 77 5.38 8.06 2.59
C MET A 77 6.74 8.16 3.30
N LEU A 78 6.77 8.67 4.53
CA LEU A 78 7.98 8.72 5.36
C LEU A 78 8.42 7.33 5.82
N ALA A 79 7.49 6.48 6.22
CA ALA A 79 7.80 5.09 6.54
C ALA A 79 8.41 4.36 5.33
N ALA A 80 7.83 4.52 4.14
CA ALA A 80 8.40 3.97 2.91
C ALA A 80 9.80 4.53 2.59
N LEU A 81 10.06 5.82 2.84
CA LEU A 81 11.37 6.44 2.65
C LEU A 81 12.44 5.75 3.48
N PHE A 82 12.20 5.60 4.78
CA PHE A 82 13.17 4.97 5.67
C PHE A 82 13.30 3.46 5.41
N VAL A 83 12.22 2.79 5.00
CA VAL A 83 12.29 1.39 4.56
C VAL A 83 13.10 1.23 3.28
N PHE A 84 12.82 2.00 2.23
CA PHE A 84 13.58 1.91 0.97
C PHE A 84 15.05 2.30 1.15
N ALA A 85 15.35 3.33 1.93
CA ALA A 85 16.72 3.70 2.27
C ALA A 85 17.43 2.58 3.05
N GLY A 86 16.77 2.01 4.07
CA GLY A 86 17.31 0.92 4.89
C GLY A 86 17.55 -0.36 4.09
N LEU A 87 16.61 -0.73 3.22
CA LEU A 87 16.74 -1.87 2.31
C LEU A 87 17.81 -1.63 1.25
N TRP A 88 17.92 -0.41 0.70
CA TRP A 88 18.98 -0.11 -0.26
C TRP A 88 20.37 -0.20 0.38
N ALA A 89 20.54 0.38 1.58
CA ALA A 89 21.76 0.25 2.38
C ALA A 89 22.07 -1.21 2.69
N TYR A 90 21.05 -2.01 3.05
CA TYR A 90 21.20 -3.45 3.27
C TYR A 90 21.73 -4.18 2.02
N VAL A 91 21.07 -4.02 0.87
CA VAL A 91 21.46 -4.67 -0.39
C VAL A 91 22.84 -4.19 -0.83
N HIS A 92 23.13 -2.89 -0.70
CA HIS A 92 24.46 -2.35 -0.96
C HIS A 92 25.52 -3.03 -0.09
N GLY A 93 25.29 -3.12 1.22
CA GLY A 93 26.21 -3.80 2.13
C GLY A 93 26.38 -5.29 1.83
N ARG A 94 25.33 -5.99 1.38
CA ARG A 94 25.44 -7.39 0.89
C ARG A 94 26.35 -7.49 -0.34
N LEU A 95 26.24 -6.56 -1.30
CA LEU A 95 27.16 -6.50 -2.44
C LEU A 95 28.59 -6.17 -2.01
N GLN A 96 28.79 -5.35 -0.98
CA GLN A 96 30.13 -5.08 -0.42
C GLN A 96 30.75 -6.32 0.23
N LEU A 97 29.96 -7.09 1.00
CA LEU A 97 30.41 -8.37 1.56
C LEU A 97 30.83 -9.35 0.46
N ALA A 98 30.05 -9.45 -0.62
CA ALA A 98 30.39 -10.29 -1.76
C ALA A 98 31.68 -9.84 -2.48
N ALA A 99 31.99 -8.54 -2.45
CA ALA A 99 33.23 -7.97 -2.98
C ALA A 99 34.42 -8.02 -2.00
N GLY A 100 34.30 -8.70 -0.85
CA GLY A 100 35.36 -8.82 0.16
C GLY A 100 35.53 -7.61 1.08
N ARG A 101 34.70 -6.56 0.94
CA ARG A 101 34.73 -5.35 1.78
C ARG A 101 33.94 -5.55 3.06
N THR A 102 34.42 -6.46 3.91
CA THR A 102 33.67 -6.99 5.07
C THR A 102 33.18 -5.93 6.05
N VAL A 103 34.05 -5.01 6.49
CA VAL A 103 33.71 -3.99 7.49
C VAL A 103 32.65 -3.04 6.94
N SER A 104 32.87 -2.50 5.73
CA SER A 104 31.92 -1.61 5.07
C SER A 104 30.56 -2.29 4.85
N GLY A 105 30.56 -3.57 4.47
CA GLY A 105 29.32 -4.34 4.30
C GLY A 105 28.49 -4.43 5.58
N TYR A 106 29.11 -4.80 6.71
CA TYR A 106 28.40 -4.85 7.99
C TYR A 106 27.94 -3.47 8.48
N VAL A 107 28.71 -2.41 8.26
CA VAL A 107 28.30 -1.05 8.63
C VAL A 107 27.05 -0.65 7.88
N TRP A 108 27.05 -0.77 6.54
CA TRP A 108 25.89 -0.43 5.72
C TRP A 108 24.66 -1.25 6.09
N MET A 109 24.81 -2.57 6.28
CA MET A 109 23.69 -3.44 6.65
C MET A 109 23.16 -3.12 8.05
N SER A 110 24.03 -2.91 9.04
CA SER A 110 23.60 -2.66 10.43
C SER A 110 22.96 -1.28 10.57
N THR A 111 23.57 -0.24 10.00
CA THR A 111 23.02 1.11 10.00
C THR A 111 21.71 1.16 9.20
N GLY A 112 21.68 0.53 8.02
CA GLY A 112 20.48 0.48 7.18
C GLY A 112 19.29 -0.18 7.87
N LEU A 113 19.48 -1.36 8.47
CA LEU A 113 18.40 -2.05 9.17
C LEU A 113 18.07 -1.39 10.52
N GLY A 114 19.08 -1.01 11.32
CA GLY A 114 18.86 -0.42 12.64
C GLY A 114 18.22 0.97 12.58
N LEU A 115 18.88 1.92 11.90
CA LEU A 115 18.40 3.30 11.79
C LEU A 115 17.16 3.37 10.89
N GLY A 116 17.13 2.60 9.80
CA GLY A 116 15.97 2.54 8.92
C GLY A 116 14.72 2.05 9.63
N THR A 117 14.81 0.98 10.43
CA THR A 117 13.65 0.46 11.19
C THR A 117 13.20 1.46 12.24
N LEU A 118 14.14 2.06 12.98
CA LEU A 118 13.83 3.06 14.01
C LEU A 118 13.05 4.25 13.42
N LEU A 119 13.59 4.87 12.36
CA LEU A 119 12.96 6.04 11.75
C LEU A 119 11.64 5.70 11.04
N ALA A 120 11.55 4.51 10.44
CA ALA A 120 10.31 4.04 9.82
C ALA A 120 9.21 3.84 10.85
N VAL A 121 9.49 3.16 11.98
CA VAL A 121 8.54 2.94 13.08
C VAL A 121 8.08 4.25 13.70
N LEU A 122 9.00 5.21 13.90
CA LEU A 122 8.65 6.55 14.39
C LEU A 122 7.80 7.35 13.40
N SER A 123 7.76 6.95 12.14
CA SER A 123 6.90 7.56 11.12
C SER A 123 5.53 6.88 11.04
N LYS A 124 5.51 5.53 11.01
CA LYS A 124 4.30 4.70 10.98
C LYS A 124 4.60 3.28 11.48
N GLU A 125 3.63 2.64 12.11
CA GLU A 125 3.73 1.27 12.64
C GLU A 125 4.17 0.23 11.61
N ASN A 126 3.78 0.38 10.33
CA ASN A 126 4.18 -0.53 9.26
C ASN A 126 5.69 -0.50 8.95
N GLY A 127 6.41 0.51 9.42
CA GLY A 127 7.88 0.57 9.39
C GLY A 127 8.57 -0.58 10.13
N ALA A 128 7.88 -1.22 11.09
CA ALA A 128 8.40 -2.38 11.83
C ALA A 128 8.66 -3.60 10.94
N LEU A 129 8.12 -3.62 9.71
CA LEU A 129 8.26 -4.73 8.77
C LEU A 129 9.62 -4.76 8.06
N LEU A 130 10.44 -3.71 8.16
CA LEU A 130 11.73 -3.61 7.45
C LEU A 130 12.62 -4.86 7.63
N PRO A 131 12.84 -5.40 8.85
CA PRO A 131 13.66 -6.60 9.02
C PRO A 131 13.09 -7.84 8.29
N LEU A 132 11.76 -8.02 8.28
CA LEU A 132 11.12 -9.11 7.53
C LEU A 132 11.22 -8.90 6.01
N LEU A 133 11.10 -7.66 5.54
CA LEU A 133 11.32 -7.33 4.12
C LEU A 133 12.78 -7.56 3.69
N ALA A 134 13.75 -7.29 4.57
CA ALA A 134 15.16 -7.62 4.35
C ALA A 134 15.38 -9.14 4.32
N TRP A 135 14.69 -9.90 5.17
CA TRP A 135 14.69 -11.37 5.12
C TRP A 135 14.16 -11.90 3.79
N VAL A 136 13.07 -11.33 3.28
CA VAL A 136 12.52 -11.68 1.95
C VAL A 136 13.56 -11.43 0.86
N ILE A 137 14.26 -10.29 0.88
CA ILE A 137 15.36 -10.03 -0.07
C ILE A 137 16.48 -11.07 0.08
N GLU A 138 16.90 -11.40 1.31
CA GLU A 138 17.94 -12.40 1.54
C GLU A 138 17.51 -13.76 0.97
N ALA A 139 16.28 -14.21 1.27
CA ALA A 139 15.75 -15.50 0.84
C ALA A 139 15.60 -15.62 -0.68
N PHE A 140 15.35 -14.53 -1.40
CA PHE A 140 15.11 -14.56 -2.85
C PHE A 140 16.31 -14.14 -3.70
N VAL A 141 17.24 -13.35 -3.16
CA VAL A 141 18.38 -12.79 -3.92
C VAL A 141 19.69 -13.45 -3.50
N PHE A 142 20.05 -13.38 -2.22
CA PHE A 142 21.40 -13.69 -1.75
C PHE A 142 21.57 -15.11 -1.17
N ASP A 143 20.53 -15.70 -0.58
CA ASP A 143 20.54 -16.98 0.13
C ASP A 143 19.40 -17.90 -0.34
N ALA A 144 19.11 -17.90 -1.64
CA ALA A 144 18.02 -18.69 -2.21
C ALA A 144 18.22 -20.21 -2.09
N ASP A 145 19.47 -20.67 -2.04
CA ASP A 145 19.91 -22.05 -1.86
C ASP A 145 20.21 -22.42 -0.38
N ASN A 146 20.00 -21.49 0.57
CA ASN A 146 20.27 -21.66 2.00
C ASN A 146 21.73 -22.01 2.35
N ARG A 147 22.71 -21.49 1.60
CA ARG A 147 24.15 -21.73 1.81
C ARG A 147 24.90 -20.57 2.46
N ALA A 148 24.21 -19.64 3.10
CA ALA A 148 24.84 -18.49 3.76
C ALA A 148 25.90 -18.85 4.80
N LEU A 149 25.71 -19.94 5.56
CA LEU A 149 26.71 -20.37 6.56
C LEU A 149 28.02 -20.77 5.88
N ASP A 150 27.96 -21.58 4.83
CA ASP A 150 29.13 -21.99 4.04
C ASP A 150 29.84 -20.78 3.42
N ARG A 151 29.07 -19.81 2.91
CA ARG A 151 29.61 -18.67 2.15
C ARG A 151 30.14 -17.51 2.99
N HIS A 152 29.53 -17.27 4.15
CA HIS A 152 29.81 -16.07 4.96
C HIS A 152 30.18 -16.36 6.42
N GLY A 153 30.16 -17.63 6.81
CA GLY A 153 30.58 -18.10 8.13
C GLY A 153 29.63 -17.71 9.27
N GLN A 154 30.01 -18.14 10.47
CA GLN A 154 29.19 -18.01 11.68
C GLN A 154 28.90 -16.55 12.07
N ARG A 155 29.82 -15.63 11.77
CA ARG A 155 29.66 -14.19 12.07
C ARG A 155 28.45 -13.60 11.34
N PHE A 156 28.25 -13.94 10.07
CA PHE A 156 27.11 -13.47 9.30
C PHE A 156 25.79 -14.03 9.84
N ILE A 157 25.78 -15.30 10.25
CA ILE A 157 24.60 -15.93 10.84
C ILE A 157 24.21 -15.26 12.17
N TRP A 158 25.17 -14.96 13.03
CA TRP A 158 24.92 -14.19 14.26
C TRP A 158 24.39 -12.80 13.96
N TRP A 159 25.01 -12.09 13.00
CA TRP A 159 24.52 -10.78 12.57
C TRP A 159 23.07 -10.85 12.07
N ARG A 160 22.76 -11.82 11.20
CA ARG A 160 21.41 -12.07 10.68
C ARG A 160 20.42 -12.36 11.80
N ARG A 161 20.82 -13.12 12.81
CA ARG A 161 19.98 -13.40 13.98
C ARG A 161 19.62 -12.11 14.73
N VAL A 162 20.60 -11.24 14.98
CA VAL A 162 20.39 -10.02 15.76
C VAL A 162 19.61 -8.96 14.99
N PHE A 163 19.92 -8.72 13.71
CA PHE A 163 19.34 -7.60 12.95
C PHE A 163 18.10 -7.94 12.13
N ILE A 164 17.85 -9.23 11.86
CA ILE A 164 16.74 -9.69 11.03
C ILE A 164 15.82 -10.61 11.83
N VAL A 165 16.34 -11.74 12.34
CA VAL A 165 15.51 -12.78 12.97
C VAL A 165 14.89 -12.30 14.27
N LEU A 166 15.67 -11.67 15.16
CA LEU A 166 15.18 -11.24 16.47
C LEU A 166 14.11 -10.14 16.35
N PRO A 167 14.31 -9.02 15.62
CA PRO A 167 13.25 -8.03 15.41
C PRO A 167 12.02 -8.61 14.71
N GLY A 168 12.23 -9.46 13.69
CA GLY A 168 11.14 -10.15 13.01
C GLY A 168 10.34 -11.07 13.96
N ALA A 169 11.02 -11.82 14.82
CA ALA A 169 10.40 -12.68 15.81
C ALA A 169 9.63 -11.88 16.87
N VAL A 170 10.14 -10.73 17.30
CA VAL A 170 9.42 -9.83 18.23
C VAL A 170 8.13 -9.33 17.58
N LEU A 171 8.17 -8.90 16.32
CA LEU A 171 6.97 -8.47 15.60
C LEU A 171 5.95 -9.61 15.44
N LEU A 172 6.40 -10.81 15.06
CA LEU A 172 5.53 -11.98 14.93
C LEU A 172 4.96 -12.41 16.29
N ALA A 173 5.74 -12.30 17.37
CA ALA A 173 5.27 -12.56 18.73
C ALA A 173 4.21 -11.54 19.16
N TYR A 174 4.37 -10.25 18.82
CA TYR A 174 3.34 -9.23 19.02
C TYR A 174 2.05 -9.56 18.27
N LEU A 175 2.14 -9.96 17.00
CA LEU A 175 0.97 -10.40 16.23
C LEU A 175 0.31 -11.64 16.85
N ALA A 176 1.10 -12.63 17.27
CA ALA A 176 0.60 -13.82 17.95
C ALA A 176 -0.10 -13.47 19.29
N TYR A 177 0.43 -12.49 20.02
CA TYR A 177 -0.21 -11.97 21.23
C TYR A 177 -1.58 -11.33 20.94
N GLN A 178 -1.75 -10.71 19.76
CA GLN A 178 -3.02 -10.14 19.31
C GLN A 178 -3.98 -11.16 18.69
N LEU A 179 -3.60 -12.44 18.59
CA LEU A 179 -4.43 -13.48 17.98
C LEU A 179 -5.79 -13.70 18.68
N PRO A 180 -5.94 -13.60 20.02
CA PRO A 180 -7.24 -13.73 20.67
C PRO A 180 -8.29 -12.70 20.19
N LEU A 181 -7.87 -11.53 19.72
CA LEU A 181 -8.78 -10.52 19.14
C LEU A 181 -9.57 -11.06 17.96
N LEU A 182 -8.96 -11.97 17.17
CA LEU A 182 -9.57 -12.59 16.01
C LEU A 182 -10.91 -13.26 16.34
N PHE A 183 -11.00 -13.85 17.54
CA PHE A 183 -12.15 -14.63 17.99
C PHE A 183 -12.99 -13.92 19.06
N SER A 184 -12.74 -12.63 19.31
CA SER A 184 -13.43 -11.86 20.35
C SER A 184 -14.92 -11.66 20.09
N GLY A 185 -15.37 -11.74 18.83
CA GLY A 185 -16.73 -11.42 18.40
C GLY A 185 -17.09 -9.93 18.52
N GLN A 186 -16.20 -9.10 19.03
CA GLN A 186 -16.43 -7.66 19.18
C GLN A 186 -16.12 -6.91 17.89
N THR A 187 -16.85 -5.83 17.64
CA THR A 187 -16.69 -5.03 16.41
C THR A 187 -15.82 -3.78 16.59
N TYR A 188 -15.44 -3.43 17.83
CA TYR A 188 -14.58 -2.29 18.14
C TYR A 188 -15.04 -0.97 17.48
N GLY A 189 -16.35 -0.71 17.52
CA GLY A 189 -16.96 0.49 16.94
C GLY A 189 -17.09 0.48 15.41
N ARG A 190 -17.19 -0.72 14.81
CA ARG A 190 -17.38 -0.92 13.36
C ARG A 190 -18.53 -1.88 13.09
N ASP A 191 -18.83 -2.11 11.82
CA ASP A 191 -19.91 -2.99 11.37
C ASP A 191 -19.45 -4.44 11.11
N PHE A 192 -18.21 -4.76 11.46
CA PHE A 192 -17.61 -6.07 11.24
C PHE A 192 -16.71 -6.50 12.41
N THR A 193 -16.59 -7.81 12.59
CA THR A 193 -15.67 -8.42 13.56
C THR A 193 -14.26 -8.60 12.96
N PRO A 194 -13.20 -8.74 13.78
CA PRO A 194 -11.85 -9.09 13.32
C PRO A 194 -11.79 -10.33 12.40
N TRP A 195 -12.61 -11.35 12.68
CA TRP A 195 -12.74 -12.53 11.83
C TRP A 195 -13.33 -12.20 10.46
N ALA A 196 -14.45 -11.48 10.44
CA ALA A 196 -15.09 -11.06 9.20
C ALA A 196 -14.17 -10.13 8.38
N ARG A 197 -13.41 -9.27 9.06
CA ARG A 197 -12.35 -8.46 8.45
C ARG A 197 -11.35 -9.34 7.74
N LEU A 198 -10.70 -10.30 8.43
CA LEU A 198 -9.69 -11.17 7.84
C LEU A 198 -10.19 -11.89 6.58
N LEU A 199 -11.43 -12.39 6.61
CA LEU A 199 -12.05 -13.01 5.44
C LEU A 199 -12.26 -12.01 4.30
N THR A 200 -12.73 -10.80 4.61
CA THR A 200 -12.96 -9.73 3.64
C THR A 200 -11.65 -9.24 3.02
N GLU A 201 -10.58 -9.14 3.82
CA GLU A 201 -9.24 -8.75 3.38
C GLU A 201 -8.70 -9.65 2.27
N THR A 202 -9.07 -10.94 2.24
CA THR A 202 -8.63 -11.82 1.14
C THR A 202 -9.11 -11.30 -0.22
N ARG A 203 -10.34 -10.77 -0.30
CA ARG A 203 -10.91 -10.17 -1.52
C ARG A 203 -10.35 -8.77 -1.77
N ILE A 204 -10.14 -7.97 -0.72
CA ILE A 204 -9.58 -6.63 -0.83
C ILE A 204 -8.16 -6.68 -1.38
N VAL A 205 -7.34 -7.63 -0.93
CA VAL A 205 -5.98 -7.83 -1.45
C VAL A 205 -5.99 -8.12 -2.95
N TRP A 206 -6.97 -8.89 -3.45
CA TRP A 206 -7.16 -9.06 -4.89
C TRP A 206 -7.62 -7.78 -5.59
N GLY A 207 -8.47 -6.97 -4.95
CA GLY A 207 -8.83 -5.64 -5.42
C GLY A 207 -7.58 -4.75 -5.61
N TYR A 208 -6.72 -4.67 -4.59
CA TYR A 208 -5.45 -3.96 -4.67
C TYR A 208 -4.53 -4.48 -5.77
N LEU A 209 -4.40 -5.79 -5.92
CA LEU A 209 -3.62 -6.38 -7.01
C LEU A 209 -4.23 -6.05 -8.38
N GLY A 210 -5.56 -6.04 -8.48
CA GLY A 210 -6.30 -5.58 -9.65
C GLY A 210 -5.94 -4.12 -9.99
N ASP A 211 -6.01 -3.21 -9.02
CA ASP A 211 -5.70 -1.79 -9.22
C ASP A 211 -4.23 -1.54 -9.59
N LEU A 212 -3.30 -2.37 -9.10
CA LEU A 212 -1.87 -2.28 -9.41
C LEU A 212 -1.52 -2.79 -10.81
N TRP A 213 -2.20 -3.83 -11.30
CA TRP A 213 -1.86 -4.46 -12.58
C TRP A 213 -2.80 -4.08 -13.73
N LEU A 214 -4.02 -3.65 -13.41
CA LEU A 214 -5.08 -3.24 -14.33
C LEU A 214 -5.64 -1.89 -13.89
N PRO A 215 -4.82 -0.81 -13.90
CA PRO A 215 -5.26 0.48 -13.40
C PRO A 215 -6.46 0.97 -14.21
N SER A 216 -7.57 1.18 -13.51
CA SER A 216 -8.84 1.57 -14.11
C SER A 216 -8.98 3.10 -14.16
N LEU A 217 -9.94 3.56 -14.97
CA LEU A 217 -10.35 4.97 -15.04
C LEU A 217 -11.12 5.42 -13.80
N HIS A 218 -11.39 4.53 -12.85
CA HIS A 218 -11.99 4.87 -11.58
C HIS A 218 -11.08 5.87 -10.88
N ASP A 219 -11.67 6.88 -10.25
CA ASP A 219 -10.92 8.03 -9.75
C ASP A 219 -10.18 7.71 -8.43
N GLY A 220 -10.30 6.45 -7.98
CA GLY A 220 -9.92 6.04 -6.63
C GLY A 220 -10.86 6.66 -5.61
N GLY A 221 -10.63 6.42 -4.32
CA GLY A 221 -11.52 6.97 -3.31
C GLY A 221 -11.11 6.72 -1.87
N LEU A 222 -11.56 7.61 -0.99
CA LEU A 222 -11.42 7.44 0.46
C LEU A 222 -12.58 6.64 1.07
N PHE A 223 -13.70 6.54 0.35
CA PHE A 223 -14.91 5.86 0.80
C PHE A 223 -14.97 4.46 0.22
N ASN A 224 -14.95 3.48 1.10
CA ASN A 224 -14.99 2.05 0.77
C ASN A 224 -15.81 1.29 1.83
N ASP A 225 -16.72 2.00 2.50
CA ASP A 225 -17.64 1.50 3.53
C ASP A 225 -18.79 0.67 2.93
N ASP A 226 -18.97 0.70 1.61
CA ASP A 226 -19.91 -0.13 0.85
C ASP A 226 -19.35 -1.52 0.47
N ILE A 227 -18.12 -1.85 0.88
CA ILE A 227 -17.55 -3.18 0.64
C ILE A 227 -18.38 -4.24 1.38
N ARG A 228 -18.97 -5.15 0.60
CA ARG A 228 -19.68 -6.31 1.14
C ARG A 228 -18.79 -7.18 2.01
N ILE A 229 -19.08 -7.19 3.31
CA ILE A 229 -18.40 -8.00 4.34
C ILE A 229 -18.54 -9.49 4.06
N SER A 230 -17.44 -10.22 4.24
CA SER A 230 -17.40 -11.68 4.19
C SER A 230 -17.70 -12.26 5.58
N THR A 231 -18.88 -12.85 5.75
CA THR A 231 -19.31 -13.47 7.02
C THR A 231 -18.81 -14.90 7.18
N SER A 232 -18.50 -15.57 6.07
CA SER A 232 -17.90 -16.89 6.04
C SER A 232 -16.99 -17.07 4.82
N VAL A 233 -16.22 -18.16 4.78
CA VAL A 233 -15.38 -18.49 3.61
C VAL A 233 -16.24 -18.71 2.35
N PHE A 234 -17.51 -19.11 2.50
CA PHE A 234 -18.42 -19.37 1.39
C PHE A 234 -19.37 -18.20 1.08
N THR A 235 -19.40 -17.18 1.93
CA THR A 235 -20.35 -16.08 1.83
C THR A 235 -19.64 -14.73 1.89
N PRO A 236 -19.46 -14.06 0.73
CA PRO A 236 -19.74 -14.53 -0.63
C PRO A 236 -18.73 -15.58 -1.13
N LEU A 237 -19.09 -16.35 -2.17
CA LEU A 237 -18.23 -17.39 -2.76
C LEU A 237 -16.89 -16.85 -3.29
N SER A 238 -16.85 -15.57 -3.65
CA SER A 238 -15.60 -14.89 -4.02
C SER A 238 -14.55 -14.93 -2.91
N THR A 239 -14.93 -15.05 -1.63
CA THR A 239 -14.00 -15.20 -0.50
C THR A 239 -13.20 -16.50 -0.59
N LEU A 240 -13.86 -17.62 -0.92
CA LEU A 240 -13.19 -18.91 -1.12
C LEU A 240 -12.14 -18.82 -2.23
N PHE A 241 -12.53 -18.32 -3.41
CA PHE A 241 -11.61 -18.20 -4.55
C PHE A 241 -10.48 -17.20 -4.28
N ALA A 242 -10.78 -16.08 -3.62
CA ALA A 242 -9.76 -15.11 -3.21
C ALA A 242 -8.74 -15.74 -2.26
N THR A 243 -9.22 -16.52 -1.28
CA THR A 243 -8.39 -17.23 -0.30
C THR A 243 -7.50 -18.29 -0.97
N LEU A 244 -8.08 -19.14 -1.83
CA LEU A 244 -7.33 -20.12 -2.62
C LEU A 244 -6.30 -19.45 -3.53
N GLY A 245 -6.67 -18.31 -4.13
CA GLY A 245 -5.80 -17.49 -4.95
C GLY A 245 -4.59 -16.95 -4.17
N ILE A 246 -4.78 -16.48 -2.94
CA ILE A 246 -3.68 -16.04 -2.06
C ILE A 246 -2.72 -17.21 -1.77
N PHE A 247 -3.25 -18.39 -1.42
CA PHE A 247 -2.40 -19.58 -1.24
C PHE A 247 -1.66 -19.96 -2.53
N GLY A 248 -2.31 -19.82 -3.69
CA GLY A 248 -1.69 -19.99 -5.00
C GLY A 248 -0.54 -19.01 -5.25
N LEU A 249 -0.70 -17.72 -4.90
CA LEU A 249 0.37 -16.71 -5.01
C LEU A 249 1.53 -17.00 -4.05
N ILE A 250 1.25 -17.44 -2.82
CA ILE A 250 2.30 -17.85 -1.86
C ILE A 250 3.07 -19.07 -2.40
N ALA A 251 2.37 -20.07 -2.94
CA ALA A 251 3.00 -21.22 -3.58
C ALA A 251 3.84 -20.81 -4.80
N LEU A 252 3.33 -19.91 -5.64
CA LEU A 252 4.08 -19.35 -6.77
C LEU A 252 5.36 -18.64 -6.31
N ALA A 253 5.28 -17.86 -5.23
CA ALA A 253 6.46 -17.22 -4.65
C ALA A 253 7.49 -18.27 -4.19
N ALA A 254 7.06 -19.29 -3.46
CA ALA A 254 7.94 -20.37 -3.01
C ALA A 254 8.58 -21.15 -4.18
N LEU A 255 7.82 -21.49 -5.22
CA LEU A 255 8.32 -22.21 -6.39
C LEU A 255 9.29 -21.36 -7.22
N SER A 256 8.99 -20.07 -7.41
CA SER A 256 9.83 -19.17 -8.18
C SER A 256 11.21 -18.93 -7.55
N ARG A 257 11.34 -19.12 -6.23
CA ARG A 257 12.62 -19.11 -5.50
C ARG A 257 13.60 -20.16 -6.05
N LEU A 258 13.09 -21.29 -6.54
CA LEU A 258 13.89 -22.38 -7.09
C LEU A 258 14.37 -22.11 -8.53
N SER A 259 13.81 -21.10 -9.20
CA SER A 259 14.19 -20.77 -10.57
C SER A 259 15.63 -20.24 -10.63
N LYS A 260 16.35 -20.54 -11.72
CA LYS A 260 17.65 -19.90 -12.01
C LYS A 260 17.50 -18.61 -12.81
N THR A 261 16.30 -18.34 -13.32
CA THR A 261 16.04 -17.17 -14.17
C THR A 261 15.74 -15.95 -13.31
N PRO A 262 16.49 -14.84 -13.46
CA PRO A 262 16.37 -13.65 -12.61
C PRO A 262 14.95 -13.08 -12.49
N TRP A 263 14.27 -12.84 -13.61
CA TRP A 263 12.93 -12.24 -13.59
C TRP A 263 11.90 -13.17 -12.91
N LEU A 264 12.02 -14.50 -13.05
CA LEU A 264 11.15 -15.46 -12.35
C LEU A 264 11.38 -15.42 -10.84
N ARG A 265 12.65 -15.44 -10.37
CA ARG A 265 12.94 -15.28 -8.93
C ARG A 265 12.42 -13.95 -8.40
N ALA A 266 12.50 -12.89 -9.21
CA ALA A 266 11.96 -11.58 -8.85
C ALA A 266 10.44 -11.60 -8.70
N VAL A 267 9.70 -12.41 -9.48
CA VAL A 267 8.25 -12.59 -9.27
C VAL A 267 7.96 -13.03 -7.84
N GLY A 268 8.66 -14.05 -7.33
CA GLY A 268 8.47 -14.48 -5.94
C GLY A 268 8.93 -13.46 -4.92
N LEU A 269 10.02 -12.72 -5.21
CA LEU A 269 10.45 -11.60 -4.38
C LEU A 269 9.34 -10.56 -4.26
N ALA A 270 8.75 -10.14 -5.37
CA ALA A 270 7.70 -9.13 -5.41
C ALA A 270 6.44 -9.59 -4.66
N ILE A 271 6.00 -10.83 -4.88
CA ILE A 271 4.85 -11.42 -4.20
C ILE A 271 5.09 -11.53 -2.69
N ALA A 272 6.23 -12.09 -2.28
CA ALA A 272 6.56 -12.24 -0.86
C ALA A 272 6.75 -10.88 -0.17
N PHE A 273 7.37 -9.91 -0.85
CA PHE A 273 7.54 -8.55 -0.35
C PHE A 273 6.19 -7.87 -0.14
N TYR A 274 5.28 -8.03 -1.09
CA TYR A 274 3.93 -7.49 -1.00
C TYR A 274 3.15 -8.08 0.18
N PHE A 275 3.10 -9.41 0.31
CA PHE A 275 2.38 -10.04 1.43
C PHE A 275 2.99 -9.73 2.79
N VAL A 276 4.33 -9.71 2.91
CA VAL A 276 4.98 -9.28 4.16
C VAL A 276 4.65 -7.82 4.47
N GLY A 277 4.67 -6.95 3.46
CA GLY A 277 4.29 -5.54 3.60
C GLY A 277 2.85 -5.35 4.10
N GLN A 278 1.95 -6.30 3.79
CA GLN A 278 0.54 -6.24 4.15
C GLN A 278 0.22 -6.79 5.56
N LEU A 279 1.19 -7.39 6.27
CA LEU A 279 0.95 -8.09 7.55
C LEU A 279 0.36 -7.21 8.66
N LEU A 280 0.59 -5.90 8.65
CA LEU A 280 0.08 -5.00 9.69
C LEU A 280 -1.24 -4.31 9.30
N GLU A 281 -1.53 -4.18 8.01
CA GLU A 281 -2.64 -3.35 7.54
C GLU A 281 -3.79 -4.16 6.91
N SER A 282 -3.52 -5.38 6.40
CA SER A 282 -4.51 -6.24 5.72
C SER A 282 -4.65 -7.60 6.40
N THR A 283 -4.86 -7.59 7.73
CA THR A 283 -5.01 -8.82 8.56
C THR A 283 -6.29 -8.81 9.42
N TRP A 284 -6.24 -9.22 10.69
CA TRP A 284 -7.40 -9.19 11.59
C TRP A 284 -7.37 -8.02 12.57
N LEU A 285 -6.28 -7.25 12.58
CA LEU A 285 -6.20 -6.07 13.43
C LEU A 285 -7.38 -5.13 13.10
N PRO A 286 -8.08 -4.58 14.12
CA PRO A 286 -9.34 -3.86 13.93
C PRO A 286 -9.08 -2.45 13.35
N LEU A 287 -8.71 -2.42 12.08
CA LEU A 287 -8.55 -1.25 11.23
C LEU A 287 -9.70 -1.21 10.21
N GLU A 288 -9.92 -0.07 9.54
CA GLU A 288 -10.84 0.01 8.41
C GLU A 288 -10.50 -1.03 7.33
N LEU A 289 -11.47 -1.42 6.51
CA LEU A 289 -11.28 -2.47 5.51
C LEU A 289 -10.28 -2.07 4.44
N MET A 290 -10.53 -0.95 3.75
CA MET A 290 -9.79 -0.63 2.54
C MET A 290 -9.28 0.80 2.54
N PHE A 291 -8.00 0.94 2.23
CA PHE A 291 -7.37 2.22 1.90
C PHE A 291 -6.21 2.02 0.94
N GLU A 292 -6.16 2.83 -0.12
CA GLU A 292 -5.14 2.74 -1.17
C GLU A 292 -3.70 2.88 -0.64
N HIS A 293 -3.49 3.79 0.33
CA HIS A 293 -2.16 4.10 0.89
C HIS A 293 -1.47 2.92 1.58
N ARG A 294 -2.22 1.87 1.95
CA ARG A 294 -1.67 0.62 2.50
C ARG A 294 -0.80 -0.13 1.51
N ASN A 295 -0.93 0.15 0.20
CA ASN A 295 -0.13 -0.49 -0.83
C ASN A 295 1.15 0.27 -1.16
N TYR A 296 1.31 1.50 -0.65
CA TYR A 296 2.42 2.37 -1.03
C TYR A 296 3.78 1.72 -0.77
N LEU A 297 4.00 1.18 0.43
CA LEU A 297 5.20 0.40 0.75
C LEU A 297 5.16 -1.03 0.14
N PRO A 298 4.10 -1.85 0.35
CA PRO A 298 4.07 -3.23 -0.13
C PRO A 298 4.29 -3.40 -1.64
N ALA A 299 3.83 -2.45 -2.46
CA ALA A 299 3.99 -2.51 -3.91
C ALA A 299 5.36 -2.02 -4.40
N GLY A 300 6.27 -1.60 -3.52
CA GLY A 300 7.57 -1.02 -3.90
C GLY A 300 8.36 -1.89 -4.89
N LEU A 301 8.39 -3.22 -4.68
CA LEU A 301 9.07 -4.14 -5.59
C LEU A 301 8.16 -4.79 -6.65
N MET A 302 6.88 -4.40 -6.73
CA MET A 302 5.87 -5.08 -7.56
C MET A 302 6.25 -5.10 -9.05
N PHE A 303 6.84 -4.01 -9.55
CA PHE A 303 7.21 -3.87 -10.97
C PHE A 303 8.65 -4.29 -11.30
N LEU A 304 9.45 -4.70 -10.31
CA LEU A 304 10.80 -5.21 -10.52
C LEU A 304 10.87 -6.42 -11.48
N PRO A 305 9.97 -7.43 -11.41
CA PRO A 305 10.01 -8.59 -12.30
C PRO A 305 9.76 -8.20 -13.76
N LEU A 306 8.81 -7.30 -13.99
CA LEU A 306 8.49 -6.78 -15.32
C LEU A 306 9.67 -6.00 -15.89
N ALA A 307 10.30 -5.12 -15.10
CA ALA A 307 11.49 -4.39 -15.51
C ALA A 307 12.66 -5.33 -15.88
N LEU A 308 12.91 -6.36 -15.06
CA LEU A 308 13.91 -7.39 -15.37
C LEU A 308 13.59 -8.12 -16.67
N PHE A 309 12.34 -8.55 -16.85
CA PHE A 309 11.90 -9.24 -18.06
C PHE A 309 12.10 -8.39 -19.31
N LEU A 310 11.63 -7.14 -19.33
CA LEU A 310 11.76 -6.25 -20.48
C LEU A 310 13.23 -5.97 -20.84
N VAL A 311 14.08 -5.70 -19.83
CA VAL A 311 15.51 -5.45 -20.06
C VAL A 311 16.24 -6.71 -20.55
N GLN A 312 15.92 -7.89 -20.01
CA GLN A 312 16.54 -9.14 -20.45
C GLN A 312 16.12 -9.57 -21.86
N LYS A 313 14.90 -9.19 -22.29
CA LYS A 313 14.38 -9.47 -23.64
C LYS A 313 14.75 -8.40 -24.67
N THR A 314 15.36 -7.30 -24.25
CA THR A 314 15.83 -6.25 -25.16
C THR A 314 17.20 -6.61 -25.72
N ASP A 315 17.29 -6.68 -27.05
CA ASP A 315 18.55 -6.80 -27.78
C ASP A 315 18.56 -5.90 -29.03
N VAL A 316 19.61 -6.00 -29.85
CA VAL A 316 19.76 -5.16 -31.05
C VAL A 316 18.72 -5.45 -32.14
N HIS A 317 18.15 -6.66 -32.16
CA HIS A 317 17.15 -7.11 -33.13
C HIS A 317 15.72 -7.00 -32.59
N HIS A 318 15.52 -7.16 -31.27
CA HIS A 318 14.22 -7.17 -30.61
C HIS A 318 14.04 -5.92 -29.73
N ARG A 319 13.38 -4.90 -30.30
CA ARG A 319 13.08 -3.62 -29.61
C ARG A 319 11.66 -3.47 -29.11
N TRP A 320 10.79 -4.46 -29.32
CA TRP A 320 9.43 -4.45 -28.80
C TRP A 320 9.33 -4.19 -27.27
N PRO A 321 10.25 -4.67 -26.39
CA PRO A 321 10.12 -4.42 -24.95
C PRO A 321 10.27 -2.94 -24.59
N VAL A 322 11.03 -2.18 -25.39
CA VAL A 322 11.18 -0.74 -25.22
C VAL A 322 9.85 -0.03 -25.49
N TRP A 323 9.17 -0.38 -26.58
CA TRP A 323 7.88 0.20 -26.92
C TRP A 323 6.79 -0.17 -25.91
N VAL A 324 6.82 -1.40 -25.38
CA VAL A 324 5.93 -1.82 -24.29
C VAL A 324 6.21 -1.03 -23.02
N ALA A 325 7.48 -0.83 -22.65
CA ALA A 325 7.83 0.00 -21.49
C ALA A 325 7.33 1.44 -21.64
N VAL A 326 7.55 2.05 -22.82
CA VAL A 326 7.06 3.40 -23.13
C VAL A 326 5.55 3.47 -23.06
N ALA A 327 4.83 2.50 -23.64
CA ALA A 327 3.38 2.45 -23.60
C ALA A 327 2.86 2.39 -22.16
N ILE A 328 3.41 1.52 -21.31
CA ILE A 328 3.02 1.40 -19.90
C ILE A 328 3.28 2.71 -19.14
N LEU A 329 4.46 3.31 -19.29
CA LEU A 329 4.80 4.59 -18.64
C LEU A 329 3.85 5.70 -19.08
N SER A 330 3.54 5.78 -20.38
CA SER A 330 2.60 6.76 -20.93
C SER A 330 1.20 6.57 -20.37
N VAL A 331 0.70 5.34 -20.32
CA VAL A 331 -0.62 5.04 -19.75
C VAL A 331 -0.67 5.39 -18.27
N PHE A 332 0.33 5.00 -17.49
CA PHE A 332 0.41 5.33 -16.07
C PHE A 332 0.46 6.84 -15.84
N ALA A 333 1.28 7.57 -16.59
CA ALA A 333 1.36 9.02 -16.50
C ALA A 333 0.02 9.70 -16.86
N LEU A 334 -0.66 9.25 -17.91
CA LEU A 334 -1.96 9.80 -18.33
C LEU A 334 -3.06 9.54 -17.28
N LEU A 335 -3.11 8.32 -16.72
CA LEU A 335 -4.07 7.98 -15.66
C LEU A 335 -3.78 8.75 -14.36
N SER A 336 -2.50 8.90 -14.01
CA SER A 336 -2.07 9.71 -12.86
C SER A 336 -2.46 11.17 -13.02
N LEU A 337 -2.27 11.74 -14.22
CA LEU A 337 -2.69 13.11 -14.53
C LEU A 337 -4.21 13.27 -14.40
N LYS A 338 -4.99 12.35 -14.97
CA LYS A 338 -6.45 12.37 -14.87
C LYS A 338 -6.91 12.33 -13.41
N ARG A 339 -6.37 11.40 -12.60
CA ARG A 339 -6.71 11.31 -11.18
C ARG A 339 -6.31 12.57 -10.42
N ALA A 340 -5.11 13.12 -10.69
CA ALA A 340 -4.68 14.37 -10.06
C ALA A 340 -5.58 15.56 -10.38
N ASP A 341 -6.12 15.65 -11.61
CA ASP A 341 -7.09 16.69 -12.01
C ASP A 341 -8.40 16.58 -11.21
N VAL A 342 -8.94 15.36 -11.02
CA VAL A 342 -10.13 15.14 -10.18
C VAL A 342 -9.86 15.51 -8.73
N TRP A 343 -8.71 15.14 -8.17
CA TRP A 343 -8.28 15.54 -6.82
C TRP A 343 -8.08 17.06 -6.66
N GLY A 344 -7.90 17.79 -7.76
CA GLY A 344 -7.85 19.25 -7.79
C GLY A 344 -9.22 19.93 -7.75
N LYS A 345 -10.32 19.18 -7.93
CA LYS A 345 -11.68 19.70 -8.06
C LYS A 345 -12.61 19.05 -7.01
N PRO A 346 -12.69 19.59 -5.78
CA PRO A 346 -13.37 18.93 -4.66
C PRO A 346 -14.83 18.54 -4.93
N PHE A 347 -15.60 19.40 -5.60
CA PHE A 347 -16.99 19.08 -5.97
C PHE A 347 -17.08 17.94 -7.00
N ALA A 348 -16.23 17.97 -8.05
CA ALA A 348 -16.19 16.89 -9.04
C ALA A 348 -15.75 15.57 -8.42
N GLN A 349 -14.82 15.62 -7.47
CA GLN A 349 -14.41 14.48 -6.66
C GLN A 349 -15.58 13.93 -5.83
N ALA A 350 -16.30 14.79 -5.08
CA ALA A 350 -17.44 14.37 -4.28
C ALA A 350 -18.54 13.73 -5.14
N LEU A 351 -18.86 14.33 -6.29
CA LEU A 351 -19.82 13.80 -7.24
C LEU A 351 -19.39 12.43 -7.78
N SER A 352 -18.12 12.31 -8.17
CA SER A 352 -17.56 11.07 -8.69
C SER A 352 -17.62 9.95 -7.64
N TRP A 353 -17.17 10.22 -6.41
CA TRP A 353 -17.18 9.24 -5.32
C TRP A 353 -18.58 8.80 -4.93
N ALA A 354 -19.53 9.72 -4.77
CA ALA A 354 -20.92 9.37 -4.48
C ALA A 354 -21.59 8.59 -5.62
N SER A 355 -21.19 8.84 -6.88
CA SER A 355 -21.68 8.08 -8.04
C SER A 355 -21.09 6.66 -8.12
N GLN A 356 -19.84 6.49 -7.70
CA GLN A 356 -19.11 5.23 -7.69
C GLN A 356 -19.51 4.35 -6.50
N HIS A 357 -19.84 4.98 -5.38
CA HIS A 357 -20.25 4.36 -4.12
C HIS A 357 -21.65 4.86 -3.70
N PRO A 358 -22.72 4.50 -4.44
CA PRO A 358 -24.07 4.95 -4.16
C PRO A 358 -24.56 4.53 -2.77
N ASP A 359 -24.07 3.39 -2.27
CA ASP A 359 -24.50 2.78 -1.00
C ASP A 359 -23.58 3.19 0.18
N SER A 360 -22.56 4.03 -0.06
CA SER A 360 -21.66 4.54 0.99
C SER A 360 -22.30 5.74 1.68
N ALA A 361 -22.69 5.56 2.94
CA ALA A 361 -23.17 6.62 3.81
C ALA A 361 -22.19 7.80 3.86
N ARG A 362 -20.88 7.51 3.92
CA ARG A 362 -19.83 8.54 3.97
C ARG A 362 -19.69 9.31 2.65
N ALA A 363 -19.75 8.63 1.50
CA ALA A 363 -19.67 9.27 0.20
C ALA A 363 -20.88 10.15 -0.09
N GLN A 364 -22.10 9.66 0.20
CA GLN A 364 -23.32 10.44 0.04
C GLN A 364 -23.32 11.66 0.96
N SER A 365 -22.95 11.47 2.23
CA SER A 365 -22.80 12.55 3.21
C SER A 365 -21.79 13.61 2.78
N TYR A 366 -20.65 13.19 2.20
CA TYR A 366 -19.63 14.12 1.71
C TYR A 366 -20.14 14.98 0.55
N LEU A 367 -20.88 14.39 -0.40
CA LEU A 367 -21.50 15.16 -1.49
C LEU A 367 -22.62 16.07 -0.98
N ALA A 368 -23.45 15.60 -0.03
CA ALA A 368 -24.51 16.41 0.55
C ALA A 368 -23.98 17.69 1.20
N ASN A 369 -22.85 17.62 1.91
CA ASN A 369 -22.21 18.80 2.50
C ASN A 369 -21.78 19.85 1.45
N PHE A 370 -21.41 19.44 0.23
CA PHE A 370 -21.16 20.41 -0.85
C PHE A 370 -22.45 21.07 -1.32
N TRP A 371 -23.54 20.31 -1.47
CA TRP A 371 -24.82 20.86 -1.88
C TRP A 371 -25.37 21.85 -0.84
N GLU A 372 -25.27 21.50 0.44
CA GLU A 372 -25.58 22.38 1.58
C GLU A 372 -24.78 23.69 1.50
N GLN A 373 -23.45 23.62 1.32
CA GLN A 373 -22.59 24.81 1.20
C GLN A 373 -22.93 25.68 -0.01
N THR A 374 -23.52 25.12 -1.07
CA THR A 374 -23.99 25.88 -2.24
C THR A 374 -25.42 26.41 -2.10
N GLY A 375 -26.10 26.11 -0.98
CA GLY A 375 -27.49 26.48 -0.73
C GLY A 375 -28.53 25.58 -1.41
N ASN A 376 -28.13 24.49 -2.06
CA ASN A 376 -29.04 23.52 -2.65
C ASN A 376 -29.46 22.47 -1.62
N TYR A 377 -30.20 22.91 -0.61
CA TYR A 377 -30.63 22.06 0.50
C TYR A 377 -31.53 20.90 0.06
N SER A 378 -32.35 21.09 -0.98
CA SER A 378 -33.20 20.02 -1.51
C SER A 378 -32.42 18.82 -2.03
N GLU A 379 -31.28 19.06 -2.67
CA GLU A 379 -30.43 17.97 -3.17
C GLU A 379 -29.64 17.32 -2.04
N ALA A 380 -29.16 18.11 -1.07
CA ALA A 380 -28.52 17.60 0.14
C ALA A 380 -29.48 16.68 0.93
N GLU A 381 -30.70 17.13 1.18
CA GLU A 381 -31.76 16.36 1.86
C GLU A 381 -32.06 15.07 1.09
N ARG A 382 -32.26 15.14 -0.23
CA ARG A 382 -32.52 13.96 -1.07
C ARG A 382 -31.43 12.90 -0.96
N LEU A 383 -30.16 13.29 -0.97
CA LEU A 383 -29.03 12.36 -0.83
C LEU A 383 -28.99 11.74 0.57
N LEU A 384 -29.17 12.56 1.61
CA LEU A 384 -29.09 12.11 2.99
C LEU A 384 -30.29 11.25 3.40
N ASP A 385 -31.49 11.54 2.92
CA ASP A 385 -32.68 10.72 3.17
C ASP A 385 -32.55 9.33 2.52
N ARG A 386 -31.97 9.27 1.31
CA ARG A 386 -31.64 7.99 0.68
C ARG A 386 -30.61 7.22 1.51
N ALA A 387 -29.52 7.89 1.91
CA ALA A 387 -28.49 7.25 2.73
C ALA A 387 -29.05 6.77 4.08
N PHE A 388 -29.96 7.52 4.69
CA PHE A 388 -30.63 7.15 5.94
C PHE A 388 -31.58 5.96 5.79
N ALA A 389 -32.26 5.84 4.65
CA ALA A 389 -33.12 4.69 4.39
C ALA A 389 -32.32 3.36 4.35
N GLU A 390 -31.06 3.41 3.90
CA GLU A 390 -30.16 2.27 3.85
C GLU A 390 -29.38 2.08 5.17
N HIS A 391 -29.02 3.19 5.84
CA HIS A 391 -28.19 3.22 7.05
C HIS A 391 -28.84 4.07 8.15
N PRO A 392 -29.95 3.61 8.76
CA PRO A 392 -30.73 4.43 9.70
C PRO A 392 -29.98 4.75 11.00
N ASP A 393 -29.02 3.90 11.38
CA ASP A 393 -28.24 4.04 12.61
C ASP A 393 -26.90 4.76 12.40
N ASP A 394 -26.59 5.19 11.17
CA ASP A 394 -25.34 5.90 10.88
C ASP A 394 -25.40 7.33 11.42
N LEU A 395 -24.53 7.59 12.42
CA LEU A 395 -24.48 8.87 13.13
C LEU A 395 -24.08 10.04 12.22
N LEU A 396 -23.24 9.81 11.20
CA LEU A 396 -22.83 10.86 10.27
C LEU A 396 -24.02 11.29 9.41
N VAL A 397 -24.77 10.33 8.88
CA VAL A 397 -25.99 10.61 8.09
C VAL A 397 -27.02 11.33 8.96
N LEU A 398 -27.28 10.84 10.18
CA LEU A 398 -28.21 11.47 11.12
C LEU A 398 -27.81 12.92 11.45
N ALA A 399 -26.54 13.17 11.73
CA ALA A 399 -26.03 14.50 12.04
C ALA A 399 -26.20 15.45 10.84
N ASN A 400 -25.79 15.03 9.64
CA ASN A 400 -25.90 15.85 8.44
C ASN A 400 -27.36 16.15 8.08
N ARG A 401 -28.28 15.19 8.26
CA ARG A 401 -29.73 15.43 8.08
C ARG A 401 -30.24 16.50 9.03
N ALA A 402 -29.81 16.46 10.29
CA ALA A 402 -30.19 17.46 11.27
C ALA A 402 -29.67 18.85 10.90
N PHE A 403 -28.44 18.98 10.40
CA PHE A 403 -27.89 20.25 9.95
C PHE A 403 -28.65 20.82 8.74
N VAL A 404 -28.87 20.01 7.71
CA VAL A 404 -29.63 20.44 6.51
C VAL A 404 -31.05 20.84 6.88
N ALA A 405 -31.73 20.10 7.78
CA ALA A 405 -33.06 20.48 8.25
C ALA A 405 -33.07 21.81 9.01
N CYS A 406 -32.09 22.03 9.89
CA CYS A 406 -31.93 23.31 10.59
C CYS A 406 -31.72 24.47 9.61
N ASP A 407 -30.91 24.30 8.58
CA ASP A 407 -30.66 25.32 7.55
C ASP A 407 -31.93 25.65 6.73
N MET A 408 -32.83 24.67 6.56
CA MET A 408 -34.14 24.86 5.92
C MET A 408 -35.22 25.41 6.88
N ASN A 409 -34.88 25.71 8.13
CA ASN A 409 -35.85 26.02 9.21
C ASN A 409 -36.93 24.94 9.38
N SER A 410 -36.57 23.67 9.16
CA SER A 410 -37.44 22.51 9.33
C SER A 410 -36.95 21.62 10.47
N ALA A 411 -37.83 20.73 10.96
CA ALA A 411 -37.43 19.66 11.87
C ALA A 411 -37.15 18.39 11.03
N PRO A 412 -36.01 17.69 11.24
CA PRO A 412 -35.70 16.49 10.48
C PRO A 412 -36.76 15.41 10.75
N ALA A 413 -37.44 14.96 9.68
CA ALA A 413 -38.44 13.90 9.79
C ALA A 413 -37.78 12.58 10.24
N GLY A 414 -38.33 11.97 11.30
CA GLY A 414 -37.90 10.66 11.83
C GLY A 414 -36.75 10.67 12.86
N LEU A 415 -36.14 11.82 13.16
CA LEU A 415 -35.02 11.89 14.10
C LEU A 415 -35.43 11.54 15.55
N GLN A 416 -36.64 11.93 15.97
CA GLN A 416 -37.17 11.61 17.31
C GLN A 416 -37.47 10.13 17.54
N SER A 417 -37.82 9.38 16.48
CA SER A 417 -38.11 7.94 16.59
C SER A 417 -36.84 7.08 16.57
N ALA A 418 -35.79 7.52 15.87
CA ALA A 418 -34.53 6.78 15.77
C ALA A 418 -33.66 6.90 17.04
N LEU A 419 -33.67 8.04 17.73
CA LEU A 419 -32.89 8.24 18.97
C LEU A 419 -33.51 7.56 20.22
N ARG A 420 -34.72 7.01 20.12
CA ARG A 420 -35.47 6.42 21.25
C ARG A 420 -35.50 4.89 21.23
N ASN A 421 -34.98 4.26 20.18
CA ASN A 421 -34.74 2.83 20.08
C ASN A 421 -33.24 2.57 20.12
#